data_AF-A0A9P3PXN0-F1
#
_entry.id   AF-A0A9P3PXN0-F1
#
_cell.length_a   1.000
_cell.length_b   1.000
_cell.length_c   1.000
_cell.angle_alpha   90.00
_cell.angle_beta   90.00
_cell.angle_gamma   90.00
#
_symmetry.space_group_name_H-M   'P 1'
#
loop_
_entity.id
_entity.type
_entity.pdbx_description
1 polymer ?
#
loop_
_entity_poly.entity_id
_entity_poly.type
_entity_poly.pdbx_seq_one_letter_code
_entity_poly.pdbx_strand_id
1 'polypeptide(L)'
;MLHDIPTLTELAVMTLYSQAVTHPYMRTVRGPRSKNINILDLGDFHTKVKTFCQTIIEQPEYLASSDATPELGSLDGQDWERPEAIDAVKQLIPRLPDLSECLVAFFTGALRTWIRFTAEFAPGGVIDLSTVKERELAWMPPTSDANEGILGSFRVGMRDTPTMTQHQWNAQATFQYNGTQAFMDAAFDGLDHVYLMRMAQKWDASGMETKRRKAQVKFDLRVAQMQREKDAMKRQREISTLTAYLDVVLFSSETDLEAKGITARKIDEQLDLLQNFGGDNQLPKTKKARGLKPEKVKLLREALLHYEKRVSDGGETIFHAIRRRLTVLESENMEVVADWCDEEEEEMGDEN
;
A
#
# COMPACT_ATOMS: atom_id res chain seq x y z
N MET A 1 -12.66 -2.03 25.73
CA MET A 1 -12.03 -2.62 24.53
C MET A 1 -10.52 -2.40 24.45
N LEU A 2 -9.85 -1.82 25.47
CA LEU A 2 -8.38 -1.65 25.47
C LEU A 2 -7.67 -2.58 26.47
N HIS A 3 -8.41 -3.42 27.21
CA HIS A 3 -7.92 -4.21 28.35
C HIS A 3 -8.33 -5.69 28.24
N ASP A 4 -8.92 -6.09 27.12
CA ASP A 4 -9.16 -7.51 26.85
C ASP A 4 -7.86 -8.23 26.48
N ILE A 5 -7.80 -9.51 26.80
CA ILE A 5 -6.61 -10.37 26.63
C ILE A 5 -6.11 -10.38 25.19
N PRO A 6 -6.95 -10.52 24.15
CA PRO A 6 -6.49 -10.50 22.76
C PRO A 6 -5.79 -9.19 22.39
N THR A 7 -6.40 -8.04 22.69
CA THR A 7 -5.80 -6.73 22.39
C THR A 7 -4.47 -6.51 23.13
N LEU A 8 -4.40 -6.90 24.42
CA LEU A 8 -3.15 -6.82 25.19
C LEU A 8 -2.06 -7.74 24.63
N THR A 9 -2.45 -8.92 24.11
CA THR A 9 -1.51 -9.86 23.47
C THR A 9 -0.93 -9.27 22.19
N GLU A 10 -1.77 -8.70 21.31
CA GLU A 10 -1.32 -8.04 20.09
C GLU A 10 -0.37 -6.86 20.39
N LEU A 11 -0.72 -6.01 21.36
CA LEU A 11 0.11 -4.88 21.78
C LEU A 11 1.45 -5.34 22.38
N ALA A 12 1.45 -6.41 23.17
CA ALA A 12 2.67 -6.99 23.72
C ALA A 12 3.59 -7.50 22.60
N VAL A 13 3.06 -8.25 21.62
CA VAL A 13 3.82 -8.73 20.46
C VAL A 13 4.40 -7.58 19.65
N MET A 14 3.62 -6.54 19.37
CA MET A 14 4.11 -5.36 18.65
C MET A 14 5.24 -4.64 19.42
N THR A 15 5.10 -4.54 20.74
CA THR A 15 6.11 -3.94 21.62
C THR A 15 7.41 -4.74 21.57
N LEU A 16 7.33 -6.07 21.73
CA LEU A 16 8.47 -6.98 21.65
C LEU A 16 9.17 -6.87 20.31
N TYR A 17 8.43 -6.92 19.19
CA TYR A 17 9.01 -6.77 17.86
C TYR A 17 9.68 -5.41 17.66
N SER A 18 9.07 -4.32 18.18
CA SER A 18 9.66 -2.98 18.08
C SER A 18 11.02 -2.90 18.78
N GLN A 19 11.11 -3.45 20.00
CA GLN A 19 12.35 -3.45 20.79
C GLN A 19 13.40 -4.42 20.22
N ALA A 20 12.97 -5.59 19.74
CA ALA A 20 13.84 -6.65 19.24
C ALA A 20 14.39 -6.38 17.83
N VAL A 21 13.59 -5.80 16.93
CA VAL A 21 13.93 -5.66 15.51
C VAL A 21 13.90 -4.22 15.05
N THR A 22 12.78 -3.52 15.25
CA THR A 22 12.58 -2.18 14.65
C THR A 22 13.63 -1.19 15.15
N HIS A 23 13.79 -1.01 16.47
CA HIS A 23 14.76 -0.05 17.00
C HIS A 23 16.21 -0.41 16.64
N PRO A 24 16.70 -1.66 16.82
CA PRO A 24 18.02 -2.07 16.35
C PRO A 24 18.26 -1.85 14.85
N TYR A 25 17.25 -2.17 14.03
CA TYR A 25 17.31 -1.92 12.59
C TYR A 25 17.47 -0.43 12.30
N MET A 26 16.61 0.41 12.88
CA MET A 26 16.65 1.87 12.72
C MET A 26 17.96 2.46 13.23
N ARG A 27 18.52 1.95 14.33
CA ARG A 27 19.83 2.36 14.85
C ARG A 27 20.95 2.09 13.85
N THR A 28 20.86 0.99 13.11
CA THR A 28 21.83 0.63 12.07
C THR A 28 21.68 1.51 10.84
N VAL A 29 20.45 1.73 10.35
CA VAL A 29 20.22 2.44 9.08
C VAL A 29 20.09 3.97 9.22
N ARG A 30 19.80 4.49 10.42
CA ARG A 30 19.68 5.94 10.73
C ARG A 30 20.67 6.45 11.77
N GLY A 31 21.43 5.58 12.46
CA GLY A 31 22.32 5.99 13.53
C GLY A 31 23.48 6.87 13.06
N PRO A 32 24.29 7.43 13.97
CA PRO A 32 25.42 8.29 13.61
C PRO A 32 26.43 7.63 12.65
N ARG A 33 26.54 6.29 12.70
CA ARG A 33 27.37 5.46 11.82
C ARG A 33 26.77 5.23 10.43
N SER A 34 25.49 5.54 10.22
CA SER A 34 24.77 5.30 8.96
C SER A 34 25.05 6.33 7.85
N LYS A 35 25.65 7.48 8.19
CA LYS A 35 25.87 8.60 7.25
C LYS A 35 26.72 8.22 6.02
N ASN A 36 27.54 7.18 6.12
CA ASN A 36 28.40 6.69 5.04
C ASN A 36 28.06 5.25 4.61
N ILE A 37 26.92 4.71 5.02
CA ILE A 37 26.50 3.37 4.61
C ILE A 37 25.75 3.50 3.28
N ASN A 38 26.19 2.77 2.26
CA ASN A 38 25.41 2.60 1.05
C ASN A 38 24.31 1.56 1.29
N ILE A 39 23.07 1.83 0.88
CA ILE A 39 21.97 0.87 1.00
C ILE A 39 22.29 -0.47 0.33
N LEU A 40 23.09 -0.44 -0.74
CA LEU A 40 23.49 -1.62 -1.51
C LEU A 40 24.43 -2.56 -0.73
N ASP A 41 25.05 -2.08 0.36
CA ASP A 41 25.92 -2.90 1.23
C ASP A 41 25.16 -3.53 2.41
N LEU A 42 23.82 -3.36 2.49
CA LEU A 42 23.02 -3.90 3.59
C LEU A 42 22.65 -5.38 3.44
N GLY A 43 23.05 -6.07 2.36
CA GLY A 43 22.65 -7.45 2.09
C GLY A 43 22.95 -8.42 3.25
N ASP A 44 24.16 -8.35 3.81
CA ASP A 44 24.54 -9.16 4.98
C ASP A 44 23.72 -8.82 6.21
N PHE A 45 23.43 -7.54 6.42
CA PHE A 45 22.62 -7.09 7.54
C PHE A 45 21.17 -7.58 7.42
N HIS A 46 20.59 -7.52 6.22
CA HIS A 46 19.27 -8.08 5.93
C HIS A 46 19.22 -9.59 6.12
N THR A 47 20.31 -10.30 5.81
CA THR A 47 20.43 -11.73 6.12
C THR A 47 20.42 -11.97 7.63
N LYS A 48 21.15 -11.17 8.41
CA LYS A 48 21.10 -11.23 9.89
C LYS A 48 19.70 -11.00 10.43
N VAL A 49 18.95 -10.03 9.89
CA VAL A 49 17.54 -9.79 10.30
C VAL A 49 16.68 -11.02 10.06
N LYS A 50 16.79 -11.64 8.88
CA LYS A 50 16.05 -12.87 8.54
C LYS A 50 16.42 -14.02 9.47
N THR A 51 17.71 -14.23 9.73
CA THR A 51 18.18 -15.26 10.66
C THR A 51 17.67 -15.01 12.07
N PHE A 52 17.72 -13.76 12.55
CA PHE A 52 17.21 -13.41 13.86
C PHE A 52 15.69 -13.68 13.98
N CYS A 53 14.90 -13.30 12.97
CA CYS A 53 13.48 -13.63 12.97
C CYS A 53 13.23 -15.15 13.03
N GLN A 54 14.04 -15.95 12.32
CA GLN A 54 13.96 -17.40 12.38
C GLN A 54 14.32 -17.93 13.79
N THR A 55 15.36 -17.39 14.43
CA THR A 55 15.72 -17.74 15.81
C THR A 55 14.57 -17.50 16.79
N ILE A 56 13.88 -16.35 16.70
CA ILE A 56 12.73 -16.06 17.58
C ILE A 56 11.53 -16.96 17.29
N ILE A 57 11.33 -17.40 16.04
CA ILE A 57 10.30 -18.39 15.70
C ILE A 57 10.59 -19.74 16.36
N GLU A 58 11.86 -20.14 16.38
CA GLU A 58 12.30 -21.42 16.95
C GLU A 58 12.39 -21.39 18.48
N GLN A 59 12.74 -20.23 19.06
CA GLN A 59 12.97 -20.01 20.48
C GLN A 59 12.24 -18.74 20.96
N PRO A 60 10.89 -18.74 20.99
CA PRO A 60 10.11 -17.57 21.37
C PRO A 60 10.36 -17.10 22.80
N GLU A 61 10.88 -17.96 23.68
CA GLU A 61 11.26 -17.65 25.05
C GLU A 61 12.32 -16.55 25.16
N TYR A 62 13.10 -16.29 24.10
CA TYR A 62 14.05 -15.17 24.05
C TYR A 62 13.38 -13.81 24.17
N LEU A 63 12.06 -13.74 23.96
CA LEU A 63 11.25 -12.52 24.12
C LEU A 63 10.01 -12.72 25.00
N ALA A 64 9.40 -13.91 24.98
CA ALA A 64 8.17 -14.22 25.70
C ALA A 64 8.40 -14.76 27.13
N SER A 65 9.64 -14.81 27.60
CA SER A 65 9.97 -15.20 28.99
C SER A 65 10.11 -13.98 29.91
N SER A 66 9.80 -14.15 31.20
CA SER A 66 10.13 -13.16 32.24
C SER A 66 11.63 -12.87 32.32
N ASP A 67 12.45 -13.86 31.95
CA ASP A 67 13.90 -13.80 32.03
C ASP A 67 14.55 -13.38 30.69
N ALA A 68 13.74 -12.94 29.72
CA ALA A 68 14.24 -12.45 28.43
C ALA A 68 15.27 -11.32 28.63
N THR A 69 16.43 -11.46 27.98
CA THR A 69 17.53 -10.49 28.06
C THR A 69 17.81 -9.86 26.68
N PRO A 70 18.38 -8.64 26.63
CA PRO A 70 18.68 -7.98 25.36
C PRO A 70 19.67 -8.75 24.48
N GLU A 71 20.59 -9.50 25.07
CA GLU A 71 21.66 -10.19 24.33
C GLU A 71 21.12 -11.28 23.39
N LEU A 72 20.03 -11.95 23.79
CA LEU A 72 19.38 -12.99 23.00
C LEU A 72 18.13 -12.49 22.27
N GLY A 73 17.44 -11.50 22.85
CA GLY A 73 16.18 -10.99 22.33
C GLY A 73 16.30 -9.72 21.48
N SER A 74 17.46 -9.07 21.38
CA SER A 74 17.68 -7.94 20.45
C SER A 74 18.49 -8.38 19.24
N LEU A 75 18.11 -7.90 18.06
CA LEU A 75 18.83 -8.13 16.79
C LEU A 75 20.31 -7.73 16.85
N ASP A 76 20.65 -6.67 17.60
CA ASP A 76 22.01 -6.17 17.77
C ASP A 76 22.65 -6.56 19.12
N GLY A 77 21.92 -7.32 19.94
CA GLY A 77 22.31 -7.70 21.30
C GLY A 77 22.51 -6.51 22.26
N GLN A 78 22.08 -5.31 21.88
CA GLN A 78 22.18 -4.11 22.73
C GLN A 78 20.94 -3.98 23.62
N ASP A 79 21.06 -3.11 24.64
CA ASP A 79 19.96 -2.75 25.52
C ASP A 79 18.71 -2.31 24.75
N TRP A 80 17.55 -2.63 25.34
CA TRP A 80 16.25 -2.19 24.86
C TRP A 80 16.20 -0.67 24.78
N GLU A 81 15.64 -0.14 23.70
CA GLU A 81 15.44 1.31 23.54
C GLU A 81 14.50 1.87 24.62
N ARG A 82 13.50 1.06 25.03
CA ARG A 82 12.56 1.36 26.10
C ARG A 82 12.43 0.17 27.04
N PRO A 83 13.34 0.03 28.03
CA PRO A 83 13.30 -1.05 29.01
C PRO A 83 11.96 -1.10 29.76
N GLU A 84 11.37 0.06 30.04
CA GLU A 84 10.08 0.16 30.74
C GLU A 84 8.92 -0.50 29.98
N ALA A 85 8.99 -0.53 28.64
CA ALA A 85 7.98 -1.19 27.82
C ALA A 85 8.13 -2.71 27.88
N ILE A 86 9.37 -3.21 27.92
CA ILE A 86 9.65 -4.64 28.13
C ILE A 86 9.19 -5.08 29.52
N ASP A 87 9.48 -4.29 30.56
CA ASP A 87 9.06 -4.59 31.92
C ASP A 87 7.53 -4.65 32.05
N ALA A 88 6.82 -3.73 31.38
CA ALA A 88 5.36 -3.75 31.33
C ALA A 88 4.83 -5.02 30.65
N VAL A 89 5.43 -5.44 29.53
CA VAL A 89 5.08 -6.71 28.88
C VAL A 89 5.37 -7.89 29.80
N LYS A 90 6.53 -7.93 30.47
CA LYS A 90 6.90 -9.00 31.41
C LYS A 90 5.90 -9.18 32.54
N GLN A 91 5.38 -8.07 33.09
CA GLN A 91 4.33 -8.11 34.10
C GLN A 91 3.00 -8.67 33.57
N LEU A 92 2.75 -8.54 32.26
CA LEU A 92 1.55 -9.07 31.62
C LEU A 92 1.67 -10.54 31.21
N ILE A 93 2.87 -11.08 30.96
CA ILE A 93 3.10 -12.47 30.51
C ILE A 93 2.24 -13.50 31.28
N PRO A 94 2.16 -13.49 32.63
CA PRO A 94 1.36 -14.49 33.36
C PRO A 94 -0.14 -14.48 33.04
N ARG A 95 -0.65 -13.41 32.42
CA ARG A 95 -2.05 -13.22 32.03
C ARG A 95 -2.30 -13.38 30.53
N LEU A 96 -1.25 -13.60 29.74
CA LEU A 96 -1.31 -13.70 28.28
C LEU A 96 -0.93 -15.12 27.84
N PRO A 97 -1.87 -16.09 27.93
CA PRO A 97 -1.56 -17.50 27.71
C PRO A 97 -1.04 -17.78 26.28
N ASP A 98 -1.54 -17.03 25.30
CA ASP A 98 -1.24 -17.25 23.87
C ASP A 98 -0.11 -16.33 23.36
N LEU A 99 0.61 -15.63 24.24
CA LEU A 99 1.63 -14.65 23.83
C LEU A 99 2.70 -15.29 22.93
N SER A 100 3.22 -16.46 23.31
CA SER A 100 4.26 -17.15 22.55
C SER A 100 3.76 -17.56 21.17
N GLU A 101 2.54 -18.08 21.05
CA GLU A 101 1.95 -18.48 19.77
C GLU A 101 1.71 -17.27 18.86
N CYS A 102 1.18 -16.18 19.42
CA CYS A 102 1.00 -14.92 18.70
C CYS A 102 2.33 -14.31 18.25
N LEU A 103 3.37 -14.39 19.09
CA LEU A 103 4.72 -13.93 18.76
C LEU A 103 5.30 -14.74 17.59
N VAL A 104 5.20 -16.06 17.62
CA VAL A 104 5.64 -16.96 16.54
C VAL A 104 4.90 -16.64 15.23
N ALA A 105 3.58 -16.47 15.30
CA ALA A 105 2.77 -16.12 14.14
C ALA A 105 3.18 -14.76 13.54
N PHE A 106 3.41 -13.76 14.40
CA PHE A 106 3.86 -12.44 14.00
C PHE A 106 5.24 -12.49 13.33
N PHE A 107 6.22 -13.13 13.95
CA PHE A 107 7.57 -13.25 13.40
C PHE A 107 7.61 -14.08 12.12
N THR A 108 6.74 -15.08 11.96
CA THR A 108 6.57 -15.81 10.69
C THR A 108 6.09 -14.87 9.58
N GLY A 109 5.12 -14.00 9.88
CA GLY A 109 4.67 -12.95 8.97
C GLY A 109 5.74 -11.90 8.66
N ALA A 110 6.50 -11.48 9.68
CA ALA A 110 7.60 -10.54 9.52
C ALA A 110 8.72 -11.13 8.64
N LEU A 111 9.14 -12.38 8.88
CA LEU A 111 10.15 -13.07 8.08
C LEU A 111 9.74 -13.17 6.60
N ARG A 112 8.49 -13.55 6.33
CA ARG A 112 7.94 -13.55 4.96
C ARG A 112 8.03 -12.17 4.30
N THR A 113 7.78 -11.11 5.07
CA THR A 113 7.86 -9.73 4.60
C THR A 113 9.32 -9.34 4.34
N TRP A 114 10.25 -9.67 5.22
CA TRP A 114 11.68 -9.44 5.04
C TRP A 114 12.24 -10.17 3.82
N ILE A 115 11.82 -11.41 3.57
CA ILE A 115 12.22 -12.16 2.36
C ILE A 115 11.78 -11.41 1.10
N ARG A 116 10.55 -10.89 1.07
CA ARG A 116 10.05 -10.10 -0.07
C ARG A 116 10.76 -8.75 -0.20
N PHE A 117 10.94 -8.03 0.91
CA PHE A 117 11.55 -6.71 0.95
C PHE A 117 13.03 -6.75 0.53
N THR A 118 13.72 -7.86 0.81
CA THR A 118 15.17 -8.02 0.57
C THR A 118 15.47 -8.95 -0.61
N ALA A 119 14.47 -9.20 -1.47
CA ALA A 119 14.61 -10.13 -2.60
C ALA A 119 15.69 -9.67 -3.61
N GLU A 120 15.89 -8.37 -3.77
CA GLU A 120 16.92 -7.81 -4.66
C GLU A 120 18.35 -8.06 -4.16
N PHE A 121 18.51 -8.33 -2.86
CA PHE A 121 19.77 -8.69 -2.20
C PHE A 121 20.00 -10.21 -2.15
N ALA A 122 19.18 -11.01 -2.84
CA ALA A 122 19.38 -12.45 -2.87
C ALA A 122 20.73 -12.81 -3.53
N PRO A 123 21.39 -13.90 -3.09
CA PRO A 123 22.62 -14.37 -3.73
C PRO A 123 22.42 -14.60 -5.23
N GLY A 124 23.34 -14.09 -6.05
CA GLY A 124 23.25 -14.10 -7.51
C GLY A 124 22.30 -13.05 -8.11
N GLY A 125 21.71 -12.17 -7.29
CA GLY A 125 20.97 -11.00 -7.74
C GLY A 125 21.87 -9.88 -8.27
N VAL A 126 21.28 -8.86 -8.88
CA VAL A 126 22.04 -7.74 -9.48
C VAL A 126 22.89 -7.01 -8.46
N ILE A 127 22.37 -6.81 -7.24
CA ILE A 127 23.08 -6.11 -6.15
C ILE A 127 24.26 -6.96 -5.64
N ASP A 128 24.03 -8.27 -5.45
CA ASP A 128 25.06 -9.21 -4.98
C ASP A 128 26.21 -9.37 -5.98
N LEU A 129 25.89 -9.41 -7.28
CA LEU A 129 26.87 -9.51 -8.36
C LEU A 129 27.57 -8.18 -8.68
N SER A 130 27.06 -7.06 -8.17
CA SER A 130 27.66 -5.74 -8.42
C SER A 130 29.03 -5.66 -7.78
N THR A 131 30.00 -5.10 -8.51
CA THR A 131 31.31 -4.80 -7.96
C THR A 131 31.24 -3.66 -6.94
N VAL A 132 32.23 -3.57 -6.04
CA VAL A 132 32.33 -2.45 -5.08
C VAL A 132 32.28 -1.10 -5.80
N LYS A 133 32.99 -0.98 -6.93
CA LYS A 133 33.01 0.24 -7.74
C LYS A 133 31.65 0.61 -8.32
N GLU A 134 30.87 -0.37 -8.78
CA GLU A 134 29.50 -0.11 -9.27
C GLU A 134 28.59 0.35 -8.14
N ARG A 135 28.70 -0.26 -6.95
CA ARG A 135 27.93 0.17 -5.78
C ARG A 135 28.32 1.59 -5.35
N GLU A 136 29.60 1.93 -5.36
CA GLU A 136 30.09 3.29 -5.08
C GLU A 136 29.57 4.33 -6.10
N LEU A 137 29.51 3.97 -7.38
CA LEU A 137 28.94 4.84 -8.42
C LEU A 137 27.42 5.01 -8.27
N ALA A 138 26.73 3.98 -7.81
CA ALA A 138 25.30 3.96 -7.53
C ALA A 138 25.00 4.23 -6.05
N TRP A 139 25.82 5.05 -5.38
CA TRP A 139 25.67 5.30 -3.95
C TRP A 139 24.29 5.88 -3.63
N MET A 140 23.60 5.25 -2.69
CA MET A 140 22.31 5.71 -2.18
C MET A 140 22.26 5.57 -0.66
N PRO A 141 21.69 6.56 0.05
CA PRO A 141 21.54 6.47 1.49
C PRO A 141 20.58 5.32 1.88
N PRO A 142 20.74 4.71 3.06
CA PRO A 142 19.90 3.61 3.54
C PRO A 142 18.43 4.00 3.73
N THR A 143 18.18 5.29 3.97
CA THR A 143 16.85 5.84 4.18
C THR A 143 16.56 6.95 3.18
N SER A 144 15.29 7.05 2.81
CA SER A 144 14.77 8.11 1.95
C SER A 144 14.53 9.43 2.72
N ASP A 145 15.01 9.56 3.96
CA ASP A 145 14.70 10.69 4.85
C ASP A 145 15.09 12.04 4.22
N ALA A 146 16.23 12.08 3.52
CA ALA A 146 16.67 13.27 2.80
C ALA A 146 15.74 13.62 1.62
N ASN A 147 15.30 12.61 0.84
CA ASN A 147 14.38 12.81 -0.28
C ASN A 147 12.99 13.23 0.24
N GLU A 148 12.52 12.64 1.34
CA GLU A 148 11.27 13.01 2.00
C GLU A 148 11.33 14.44 2.54
N GLY A 149 12.46 14.82 3.16
CA GLY A 149 12.71 16.18 3.61
C GLY A 149 12.67 17.19 2.46
N ILE A 150 13.38 16.92 1.36
CA ILE A 150 13.38 17.76 0.17
C ILE A 150 11.98 17.87 -0.45
N LEU A 151 11.23 16.76 -0.50
CA LEU A 151 9.84 16.78 -0.98
C LEU A 151 8.94 17.62 -0.06
N GLY A 152 9.13 17.52 1.25
CA GLY A 152 8.45 18.36 2.23
C GLY A 152 8.75 19.85 2.01
N SER A 153 10.03 20.20 1.89
CA SER A 153 10.47 21.57 1.58
C SER A 153 9.91 22.06 0.25
N PHE A 154 9.90 21.22 -0.78
CA PHE A 154 9.31 21.54 -2.08
C PHE A 154 7.82 21.88 -1.95
N ARG A 155 7.05 21.06 -1.22
CA ARG A 155 5.62 21.31 -1.00
C ARG A 155 5.37 22.63 -0.29
N VAL A 156 6.15 22.95 0.74
CA VAL A 156 6.07 24.23 1.45
C VAL A 156 6.41 25.38 0.51
N GLY A 157 7.52 25.28 -0.23
CA GLY A 157 7.96 26.30 -1.19
C GLY A 157 6.95 26.56 -2.31
N MET A 158 6.35 25.51 -2.88
CA MET A 158 5.30 25.64 -3.89
C MET A 158 4.02 26.28 -3.33
N ARG A 159 3.68 26.02 -2.06
CA ARG A 159 2.53 26.65 -1.41
C ARG A 159 2.77 28.14 -1.19
N ASP A 160 3.96 28.47 -0.70
CA ASP A 160 4.32 29.86 -0.36
C ASP A 160 4.64 30.67 -1.63
N THR A 161 5.02 30.02 -2.74
CA THR A 161 5.25 30.66 -4.04
C THR A 161 4.65 29.81 -5.18
N PRO A 162 3.33 29.90 -5.42
CA PRO A 162 2.63 29.05 -6.38
C PRO A 162 2.98 29.33 -7.85
N THR A 163 3.56 30.49 -8.14
CA THR A 163 4.04 30.85 -9.49
C THR A 163 5.42 30.28 -9.79
N MET A 164 6.13 29.77 -8.79
CA MET A 164 7.46 29.18 -8.96
C MET A 164 7.37 27.88 -9.74
N THR A 165 8.13 27.79 -10.82
CA THR A 165 8.23 26.57 -11.61
C THR A 165 9.10 25.55 -10.87
N GLN A 166 8.90 24.27 -11.12
CA GLN A 166 9.78 23.26 -10.52
C GLN A 166 11.22 23.34 -11.08
N HIS A 167 11.43 23.85 -12.30
CA HIS A 167 12.78 24.17 -12.78
C HIS A 167 13.45 25.24 -11.91
N GLN A 168 12.74 26.32 -11.56
CA GLN A 168 13.26 27.36 -10.67
C GLN A 168 13.53 26.82 -9.27
N TRP A 169 12.62 26.02 -8.71
CA TRP A 169 12.85 25.38 -7.40
C TRP A 169 14.11 24.50 -7.41
N ASN A 170 14.23 23.62 -8.41
CA ASN A 170 15.40 22.74 -8.53
C ASN A 170 16.69 23.54 -8.69
N ALA A 171 16.67 24.63 -9.47
CA ALA A 171 17.81 25.51 -9.63
C ALA A 171 18.20 26.18 -8.31
N GLN A 172 17.23 26.72 -7.55
CA GLN A 172 17.49 27.33 -6.24
C GLN A 172 17.99 26.32 -5.22
N ALA A 173 17.37 25.14 -5.13
CA ALA A 173 17.79 24.09 -4.23
C ALA A 173 19.21 23.62 -4.53
N THR A 174 19.54 23.42 -5.81
CA THR A 174 20.90 23.05 -6.25
C THR A 174 21.90 24.17 -5.98
N PHE A 175 21.52 25.43 -6.24
CA PHE A 175 22.35 26.60 -5.99
C PHE A 175 22.77 26.70 -4.52
N GLN A 176 21.80 26.53 -3.62
CA GLN A 176 22.01 26.52 -2.17
C GLN A 176 22.83 25.31 -1.72
N TYR A 177 22.45 24.11 -2.16
CA TYR A 177 23.11 22.86 -1.76
C TYR A 177 24.60 22.84 -2.11
N ASN A 178 24.95 23.33 -3.30
CA ASN A 178 26.34 23.39 -3.76
C ASN A 178 27.14 24.56 -3.18
N GLY A 179 26.52 25.46 -2.40
CA GLY A 179 27.19 26.69 -1.93
C GLY A 179 27.63 27.59 -3.09
N THR A 180 26.86 27.60 -4.18
CA THR A 180 27.25 28.20 -5.46
C THR A 180 27.59 29.68 -5.34
N GLN A 181 26.93 30.41 -4.44
CA GLN A 181 27.25 31.82 -4.16
C GLN A 181 28.71 32.00 -3.70
N ALA A 182 29.17 31.20 -2.73
CA ALA A 182 30.53 31.31 -2.20
C ALA A 182 31.57 30.95 -3.27
N PHE A 183 31.25 29.99 -4.15
CA PHE A 183 32.08 29.67 -5.31
C PHE A 183 32.14 30.84 -6.30
N MET A 184 31.00 31.43 -6.63
CA MET A 184 30.94 32.60 -7.53
C MET A 184 31.72 33.78 -6.95
N ASP A 185 31.54 34.10 -5.68
CA ASP A 185 32.25 35.21 -5.01
C ASP A 185 33.77 35.02 -5.03
N ALA A 186 34.24 33.77 -4.96
CA ALA A 186 35.67 33.45 -4.95
C ALA A 186 36.30 33.32 -6.34
N ALA A 187 35.52 32.91 -7.36
CA ALA A 187 36.06 32.47 -8.65
C ALA A 187 35.62 33.31 -9.85
N PHE A 188 34.55 34.11 -9.73
CA PHE A 188 33.97 34.82 -10.87
C PHE A 188 34.47 36.25 -10.94
N ASP A 189 34.68 36.72 -12.17
CA ASP A 189 34.85 38.13 -12.47
C ASP A 189 33.62 38.75 -13.17
N GLY A 190 33.71 40.03 -13.52
CA GLY A 190 32.62 40.74 -14.19
C GLY A 190 32.23 40.16 -15.55
N LEU A 191 33.16 39.55 -16.30
CA LEU A 191 32.87 38.94 -17.60
C LEU A 191 32.12 37.61 -17.42
N ASP A 192 32.46 36.84 -16.40
CA ASP A 192 31.76 35.59 -16.07
C ASP A 192 30.29 35.84 -15.70
N HIS A 193 30.01 36.90 -14.94
CA HIS A 193 28.63 37.29 -14.63
C HIS A 193 27.85 37.68 -15.89
N VAL A 194 28.45 38.47 -16.79
CA VAL A 194 27.82 38.84 -18.07
C VAL A 194 27.56 37.60 -18.94
N TYR A 195 28.49 36.64 -18.95
CA TYR A 195 28.30 35.37 -19.64
C TYR A 195 27.13 34.57 -19.08
N LEU A 196 27.04 34.42 -17.75
CA LEU A 196 25.90 33.74 -17.10
C LEU A 196 24.57 34.41 -17.42
N MET A 197 24.49 35.74 -17.40
CA MET A 197 23.27 36.46 -17.76
C MET A 197 22.81 36.15 -19.18
N ARG A 198 23.74 36.11 -20.15
CA ARG A 198 23.42 35.72 -21.53
C ARG A 198 22.97 34.26 -21.63
N MET A 199 23.57 33.37 -20.85
CA MET A 199 23.18 31.96 -20.82
C MET A 199 21.78 31.77 -20.20
N ALA A 200 21.47 32.48 -19.12
CA ALA A 200 20.15 32.49 -18.51
C ALA A 200 19.07 32.95 -19.51
N GLN A 201 19.33 34.05 -20.23
CA GLN A 201 18.43 34.52 -21.29
C GLN A 201 18.17 33.46 -22.38
N LYS A 202 19.22 32.75 -22.83
CA LYS A 202 19.08 31.65 -23.81
C LYS A 202 18.27 30.49 -23.24
N TRP A 203 18.44 30.16 -21.97
CA TRP A 203 17.69 29.11 -21.31
C TRP A 203 16.22 29.47 -21.11
N ASP A 204 15.92 30.70 -20.72
CA ASP A 204 14.53 31.18 -20.62
C ASP A 204 13.85 31.19 -21.99
N ALA A 205 14.55 31.64 -23.03
CA ALA A 205 14.07 31.62 -24.42
C ALA A 205 13.84 30.20 -24.98
N SER A 206 14.42 29.16 -24.37
CA SER A 206 14.31 27.78 -24.86
C SER A 206 12.92 27.13 -24.61
N GLY A 207 12.10 27.74 -23.74
CA GLY A 207 10.75 27.28 -23.43
C GLY A 207 10.70 25.88 -22.79
N MET A 208 11.76 25.45 -22.10
CA MET A 208 11.85 24.10 -21.51
C MET A 208 10.69 23.79 -20.55
N GLU A 209 10.31 24.73 -19.69
CA GLU A 209 9.18 24.53 -18.77
C GLU A 209 7.85 24.38 -19.54
N THR A 210 7.64 25.14 -20.62
CA THR A 210 6.45 24.99 -21.48
C THR A 210 6.41 23.61 -22.14
N LYS A 211 7.54 23.13 -22.66
CA LYS A 211 7.65 21.78 -23.24
C LYS A 211 7.36 20.70 -22.19
N ARG A 212 7.89 20.89 -20.98
CA ARG A 212 7.67 19.97 -19.86
C ARG A 212 6.21 19.95 -19.41
N ARG A 213 5.56 21.11 -19.26
CA ARG A 213 4.13 21.21 -18.92
C ARG A 213 3.27 20.51 -19.96
N LYS A 214 3.54 20.71 -21.25
CA LYS A 214 2.85 19.98 -22.34
C LYS A 214 3.03 18.46 -22.22
N ALA A 215 4.24 18.00 -21.92
CA ALA A 215 4.50 16.57 -21.71
C ALA A 215 3.75 16.01 -20.49
N GLN A 216 3.69 16.77 -19.39
CA GLN A 216 2.96 16.41 -18.18
C GLN A 216 1.45 16.29 -18.45
N VAL A 217 0.85 17.30 -19.07
CA VAL A 217 -0.57 17.29 -19.46
C VAL A 217 -0.88 16.08 -20.34
N LYS A 218 -0.04 15.79 -21.34
CA LYS A 218 -0.21 14.61 -22.20
C LYS A 218 -0.17 13.29 -21.42
N PHE A 219 0.72 13.20 -20.43
CA PHE A 219 0.80 12.03 -19.56
C PHE A 219 -0.45 11.91 -18.68
N ASP A 220 -0.88 13.00 -18.04
CA ASP A 220 -2.03 13.02 -17.14
C ASP A 220 -3.33 12.67 -17.89
N LEU A 221 -3.49 13.16 -19.13
CA LEU A 221 -4.60 12.79 -20.01
C LEU A 221 -4.63 11.28 -20.29
N ARG A 222 -3.47 10.66 -20.57
CA ARG A 222 -3.39 9.21 -20.78
C ARG A 222 -3.74 8.44 -19.51
N VAL A 223 -3.27 8.89 -18.35
CA VAL A 223 -3.61 8.27 -17.07
C VAL A 223 -5.10 8.36 -16.79
N ALA A 224 -5.72 9.52 -17.04
CA ALA A 224 -7.15 9.72 -16.92
C ALA A 224 -7.93 8.79 -17.87
N GLN A 225 -7.50 8.67 -19.14
CA GLN A 225 -8.10 7.74 -20.10
C GLN A 225 -8.01 6.29 -19.64
N MET A 226 -6.83 5.83 -19.24
CA MET A 226 -6.64 4.47 -18.71
C MET A 226 -7.52 4.20 -17.48
N GLN A 227 -7.69 5.19 -16.61
CA GLN A 227 -8.55 5.07 -15.44
C GLN A 227 -10.04 4.98 -15.85
N ARG A 228 -10.49 5.84 -16.78
CA ARG A 228 -11.84 5.78 -17.34
C ARG A 228 -12.12 4.43 -18.01
N GLU A 229 -11.17 3.88 -18.77
CA GLU A 229 -11.29 2.56 -19.40
C GLU A 229 -11.40 1.43 -18.36
N LYS A 230 -10.58 1.47 -17.30
CA LYS A 230 -10.65 0.51 -16.20
C LYS A 230 -11.98 0.57 -15.47
N ASP A 231 -12.48 1.78 -15.22
CA ASP A 231 -13.75 2.00 -14.55
C ASP A 231 -14.93 1.55 -15.44
N ALA A 232 -14.89 1.85 -16.74
CA ALA A 232 -15.87 1.36 -17.71
C ALA A 232 -15.86 -0.17 -17.81
N MET A 233 -14.69 -0.81 -17.87
CA MET A 233 -14.58 -2.27 -17.86
C MET A 233 -15.13 -2.88 -16.56
N LYS A 234 -14.87 -2.26 -15.41
CA LYS A 234 -15.40 -2.71 -14.12
C LYS A 234 -16.92 -2.59 -14.08
N ARG A 235 -17.48 -1.48 -14.56
CA ARG A 235 -18.93 -1.26 -14.65
C ARG A 235 -19.60 -2.24 -15.61
N GLN A 236 -19.03 -2.47 -16.80
CA GLN A 236 -19.57 -3.43 -17.76
C GLN A 236 -19.59 -4.85 -17.19
N ARG A 237 -18.55 -5.24 -16.46
CA ARG A 237 -18.53 -6.51 -15.72
C ARG A 237 -19.64 -6.55 -14.67
N GLU A 238 -19.83 -5.48 -13.89
CA GLU A 238 -20.90 -5.38 -12.90
C GLU A 238 -22.28 -5.52 -13.54
N ILE A 239 -22.56 -4.77 -14.61
CA ILE A 239 -23.81 -4.87 -15.39
C ILE A 239 -24.01 -6.30 -15.87
N SER A 240 -23.01 -6.92 -16.52
CA SER A 240 -23.13 -8.29 -17.02
C SER A 240 -23.43 -9.31 -15.91
N THR A 241 -22.85 -9.14 -14.71
CA THR A 241 -23.13 -10.00 -13.57
C THR A 241 -24.54 -9.79 -13.02
N LEU A 242 -25.01 -8.55 -12.94
CA LEU A 242 -26.35 -8.22 -12.47
C LEU A 242 -27.44 -8.70 -13.45
N THR A 243 -27.21 -8.56 -14.75
CA THR A 243 -28.11 -9.10 -15.78
C THR A 243 -28.18 -10.63 -15.67
N ALA A 244 -27.03 -11.32 -15.53
CA ALA A 244 -27.01 -12.77 -15.34
C ALA A 244 -27.77 -13.20 -14.06
N TYR A 245 -27.74 -12.38 -13.01
CA TYR A 245 -28.51 -12.64 -11.79
C TYR A 245 -30.02 -12.49 -11.94
N LEU A 246 -30.52 -11.69 -12.89
CA LEU A 246 -31.95 -11.61 -13.19
C LEU A 246 -32.49 -12.89 -13.83
N ASP A 247 -31.65 -13.62 -14.58
CA ASP A 247 -32.03 -14.88 -15.23
C ASP A 247 -32.05 -16.07 -14.26
N VAL A 248 -31.50 -15.92 -13.07
CA VAL A 248 -31.47 -16.98 -12.06
C VAL A 248 -32.81 -17.04 -11.33
N VAL A 249 -33.50 -18.18 -11.46
CA VAL A 249 -34.71 -18.47 -10.69
C VAL A 249 -34.30 -18.79 -9.24
N LEU A 250 -34.81 -18.00 -8.28
CA LEU A 250 -34.59 -18.23 -6.85
C LEU A 250 -35.35 -19.49 -6.41
N PHE A 251 -34.69 -20.35 -5.63
CA PHE A 251 -35.38 -21.50 -5.03
C PHE A 251 -36.39 -21.04 -3.99
N SER A 252 -37.63 -21.51 -4.13
CA SER A 252 -38.77 -21.05 -3.33
C SER A 252 -39.30 -22.12 -2.38
N SER A 253 -38.82 -23.36 -2.49
CA SER A 253 -39.37 -24.49 -1.75
C SER A 253 -38.30 -25.52 -1.37
N GLU A 254 -38.57 -26.26 -0.30
CA GLU A 254 -37.73 -27.38 0.13
C GLU A 254 -37.66 -28.50 -0.94
N THR A 255 -38.71 -28.62 -1.75
CA THR A 255 -38.75 -29.50 -2.94
C THR A 255 -37.74 -29.10 -4.02
N ASP A 256 -37.39 -27.82 -4.14
CA ASP A 256 -36.37 -27.34 -5.09
C ASP A 256 -34.95 -27.69 -4.63
N LEU A 257 -34.74 -27.90 -3.33
CA LEU A 257 -33.45 -28.29 -2.74
C LEU A 257 -33.19 -29.81 -2.79
N GLU A 258 -34.26 -30.60 -2.93
CA GLU A 258 -34.21 -32.07 -3.01
C GLU A 258 -34.34 -32.61 -4.45
N ALA A 259 -34.56 -31.73 -5.42
CA ALA A 259 -34.67 -32.09 -6.82
C ALA A 259 -33.41 -32.81 -7.34
N LYS A 260 -33.61 -33.95 -8.03
CA LYS A 260 -32.53 -34.69 -8.70
C LYS A 260 -31.90 -33.81 -9.79
N GLY A 261 -30.64 -33.41 -9.60
CA GLY A 261 -29.86 -32.67 -10.61
C GLY A 261 -29.26 -31.34 -10.15
N ILE A 262 -29.40 -30.96 -8.87
CA ILE A 262 -28.77 -29.73 -8.35
C ILE A 262 -27.25 -29.91 -8.28
N THR A 263 -26.55 -29.12 -9.08
CA THR A 263 -25.08 -29.06 -9.08
C THR A 263 -24.60 -28.10 -7.99
N ALA A 264 -23.40 -28.34 -7.46
CA ALA A 264 -22.79 -27.44 -6.47
C ALA A 264 -22.66 -25.99 -7.00
N ARG A 265 -22.50 -25.84 -8.32
CA ARG A 265 -22.48 -24.55 -9.01
C ARG A 265 -23.80 -23.77 -8.86
N LYS A 266 -24.95 -24.42 -9.06
CA LYS A 266 -26.27 -23.76 -8.88
C LYS A 266 -26.48 -23.32 -7.44
N ILE A 267 -26.03 -24.11 -6.46
CA ILE A 267 -26.09 -23.73 -5.04
C ILE A 267 -25.21 -22.51 -4.76
N ASP A 268 -24.01 -22.46 -5.33
CA ASP A 268 -23.13 -21.30 -5.19
C ASP A 268 -23.72 -20.03 -5.83
N GLU A 269 -24.40 -20.15 -6.98
CA GLU A 269 -25.10 -19.04 -7.64
C GLU A 269 -26.24 -18.48 -6.76
N GLN A 270 -27.02 -19.34 -6.09
CA GLN A 270 -28.07 -18.93 -5.14
C GLN A 270 -27.48 -18.26 -3.88
N LEU A 271 -26.39 -18.81 -3.34
CA LEU A 271 -25.69 -18.22 -2.19
C LEU A 271 -25.05 -16.88 -2.54
N ASP A 272 -24.49 -16.72 -3.74
CA ASP A 272 -23.94 -15.45 -4.23
C ASP A 272 -25.03 -14.38 -4.33
N LEU A 273 -26.24 -14.74 -4.80
CA LEU A 273 -27.40 -13.84 -4.83
C LEU A 273 -27.86 -13.39 -3.43
N LEU A 274 -28.05 -14.35 -2.52
CA LEU A 274 -28.50 -14.09 -1.15
C LEU A 274 -27.46 -13.30 -0.34
N GLN A 275 -26.16 -13.55 -0.56
CA GLN A 275 -25.11 -12.79 0.09
C GLN A 275 -25.08 -11.33 -0.40
N ASN A 276 -25.24 -11.09 -1.70
CA ASN A 276 -25.12 -9.74 -2.26
C ASN A 276 -26.41 -8.91 -2.10
N PHE A 277 -27.59 -9.54 -2.13
CA PHE A 277 -28.88 -8.85 -2.17
C PHE A 277 -29.90 -9.33 -1.13
N GLY A 278 -29.67 -10.50 -0.51
CA GLY A 278 -30.53 -11.10 0.52
C GLY A 278 -30.36 -10.47 1.91
N GLY A 279 -29.33 -9.64 2.11
CA GLY A 279 -29.14 -8.85 3.33
C GLY A 279 -28.68 -9.66 4.54
N ASP A 280 -28.25 -10.90 4.32
CA ASP A 280 -27.66 -11.74 5.35
C ASP A 280 -26.13 -11.56 5.38
N ASN A 281 -25.65 -10.82 6.37
CA ASN A 281 -24.22 -10.58 6.58
C ASN A 281 -23.48 -11.79 7.19
N GLN A 282 -24.20 -12.85 7.56
CA GLN A 282 -23.62 -14.05 8.18
C GLN A 282 -23.13 -15.08 7.14
N LEU A 283 -23.46 -14.90 5.86
CA LEU A 283 -23.00 -15.77 4.78
C LEU A 283 -21.49 -15.65 4.53
N PRO A 284 -20.76 -16.78 4.40
CA PRO A 284 -19.32 -16.76 4.12
C PRO A 284 -19.01 -16.09 2.77
N LYS A 285 -18.12 -15.09 2.80
CA LYS A 285 -17.76 -14.27 1.62
C LYS A 285 -17.03 -15.00 0.51
N THR A 286 -16.40 -16.13 0.81
CA THR A 286 -15.61 -16.89 -0.16
C THR A 286 -16.20 -18.27 -0.41
N LYS A 287 -16.17 -18.73 -1.66
CA LYS A 287 -16.70 -20.06 -2.05
C LYS A 287 -16.02 -21.22 -1.32
N LYS A 288 -14.76 -21.06 -0.91
CA LYS A 288 -14.00 -22.05 -0.12
C LYS A 288 -14.52 -22.18 1.32
N ALA A 289 -14.97 -21.08 1.91
CA ALA A 289 -15.49 -21.06 3.28
C ALA A 289 -16.93 -21.62 3.40
N ARG A 290 -17.59 -21.90 2.28
CA ARG A 290 -18.95 -22.48 2.24
C ARG A 290 -18.96 -24.01 2.36
N GLY A 291 -17.77 -24.65 2.37
CA GLY A 291 -17.65 -26.07 2.63
C GLY A 291 -18.08 -26.98 1.48
N LEU A 292 -18.34 -28.24 1.81
CA LEU A 292 -18.77 -29.26 0.84
C LEU A 292 -20.27 -29.13 0.50
N LYS A 293 -20.74 -29.80 -0.55
CA LYS A 293 -22.14 -29.75 -1.01
C LYS A 293 -23.20 -29.83 0.12
N PRO A 294 -23.14 -30.76 1.10
CA PRO A 294 -24.14 -30.83 2.16
C PRO A 294 -24.14 -29.59 3.07
N GLU A 295 -22.97 -29.02 3.36
CA GLU A 295 -22.83 -27.80 4.17
C GLU A 295 -23.40 -26.59 3.42
N LYS A 296 -23.16 -26.51 2.11
CA LYS A 296 -23.75 -25.47 1.25
C LYS A 296 -25.27 -25.51 1.21
N VAL A 297 -25.86 -26.70 1.20
CA VAL A 297 -27.33 -26.87 1.23
C VAL A 297 -27.90 -26.37 2.56
N LYS A 298 -27.22 -26.68 3.68
CA LYS A 298 -27.62 -26.19 5.00
C LYS A 298 -27.57 -24.66 5.07
N LEU A 299 -26.46 -24.07 4.62
CA LEU A 299 -26.30 -22.61 4.54
C LEU A 299 -27.35 -21.95 3.66
N LEU A 300 -27.66 -22.56 2.50
CA LEU A 300 -28.67 -22.03 1.59
C LEU A 300 -30.06 -22.05 2.23
N ARG A 301 -30.42 -23.12 2.95
CA ARG A 301 -31.70 -23.22 3.67
C ARG A 301 -31.83 -22.12 4.73
N GLU A 302 -30.81 -21.90 5.53
CA GLU A 302 -30.80 -20.87 6.57
C GLU A 302 -30.93 -19.46 5.96
N ALA A 303 -30.20 -19.18 4.89
CA ALA A 303 -30.25 -17.90 4.20
C ALA A 303 -31.60 -17.62 3.52
N LEU A 304 -32.25 -18.64 2.94
CA LEU A 304 -33.59 -18.51 2.35
C LEU A 304 -34.64 -18.17 3.41
N LEU A 305 -34.61 -18.82 4.59
CA LEU A 305 -35.50 -18.51 5.70
C LEU A 305 -35.34 -17.07 6.18
N HIS A 306 -34.09 -16.60 6.29
CA HIS A 306 -33.79 -15.22 6.65
C HIS A 306 -34.32 -14.23 5.61
N TYR A 307 -34.17 -14.55 4.32
CA TYR A 307 -34.67 -13.74 3.23
C TYR A 307 -36.21 -13.68 3.19
N GLU A 308 -36.91 -14.81 3.34
CA GLU A 308 -38.38 -14.87 3.37
C GLU A 308 -38.95 -14.04 4.52
N LYS A 309 -38.33 -14.14 5.71
CA LYS A 309 -38.70 -13.31 6.86
C LYS A 309 -38.53 -11.82 6.55
N ARG A 310 -37.38 -11.43 5.99
CA ARG A 310 -37.10 -10.04 5.60
C ARG A 310 -38.15 -9.50 4.61
N VAL A 311 -38.51 -10.29 3.60
CA VAL A 311 -39.53 -9.89 2.61
C VAL A 311 -40.91 -9.78 3.26
N SER A 312 -41.25 -10.70 4.17
CA SER A 312 -42.51 -10.68 4.92
C SER A 312 -42.61 -9.46 5.84
N ASP A 313 -41.49 -9.03 6.42
CA ASP A 313 -41.36 -7.82 7.24
C ASP A 313 -41.37 -6.51 6.41
N GLY A 314 -41.70 -6.58 5.12
CA GLY A 314 -41.79 -5.43 4.21
C GLY A 314 -40.45 -5.04 3.55
N GLY A 315 -39.44 -5.88 3.65
CA GLY A 315 -38.14 -5.66 3.00
C GLY A 315 -38.19 -5.81 1.48
N GLU A 316 -37.26 -5.11 0.81
CA GLU A 316 -37.09 -5.16 -0.65
C GLU A 316 -36.75 -6.57 -1.15
N THR A 317 -37.30 -6.98 -2.29
CA THR A 317 -36.93 -8.26 -2.93
C THR A 317 -35.58 -8.16 -3.63
N ILE A 318 -34.86 -9.30 -3.74
CA ILE A 318 -33.57 -9.37 -4.43
C ILE A 318 -33.66 -8.81 -5.85
N PHE A 319 -34.69 -9.18 -6.61
CA PHE A 319 -34.88 -8.71 -7.98
C PHE A 319 -35.15 -7.21 -8.09
N HIS A 320 -35.86 -6.62 -7.12
CA HIS A 320 -36.05 -5.16 -7.10
C HIS A 320 -34.74 -4.44 -6.81
N ALA A 321 -33.95 -4.94 -5.85
CA ALA A 321 -32.64 -4.39 -5.52
C ALA A 321 -31.66 -4.47 -6.70
N ILE A 322 -31.65 -5.60 -7.43
CA ILE A 322 -30.84 -5.78 -8.65
C ILE A 322 -31.28 -4.80 -9.74
N ARG A 323 -32.59 -4.69 -10.01
CA ARG A 323 -33.12 -3.76 -11.02
C ARG A 323 -32.77 -2.31 -10.70
N ARG A 324 -32.95 -1.86 -9.45
CA ARG A 324 -32.56 -0.51 -9.03
C ARG A 324 -31.06 -0.27 -9.27
N ARG A 325 -30.21 -1.25 -8.92
CA ARG A 325 -28.76 -1.13 -9.13
C ARG A 325 -28.39 -1.06 -10.61
N LEU A 326 -29.04 -1.87 -11.45
CA LEU A 326 -28.89 -1.81 -12.90
C LEU A 326 -29.32 -0.44 -13.45
N THR A 327 -30.48 0.08 -13.05
CA THR A 327 -30.95 1.39 -13.51
C THR A 327 -29.95 2.51 -13.18
N VAL A 328 -29.35 2.50 -11.98
CA VAL A 328 -28.31 3.47 -11.60
C VAL A 328 -27.07 3.32 -12.49
N LEU A 329 -26.57 2.10 -12.67
CA LEU A 329 -25.39 1.84 -13.49
C LEU A 329 -25.62 2.17 -14.97
N GLU A 330 -26.82 1.92 -15.50
CA GLU A 330 -27.20 2.23 -16.88
C GLU A 330 -27.38 3.73 -17.09
N SER A 331 -27.96 4.47 -16.11
CA SER A 331 -28.02 5.93 -16.17
C SER A 331 -26.64 6.58 -16.13
N GLU A 332 -25.74 6.07 -15.28
CA GLU A 332 -24.34 6.51 -15.20
C GLU A 332 -23.53 6.12 -16.45
N ASN A 333 -23.95 5.10 -17.20
CA ASN A 333 -23.32 4.69 -18.46
C ASN A 333 -23.74 5.58 -19.64
N MET A 334 -24.94 6.17 -19.59
CA MET A 334 -25.45 7.08 -20.62
C MET A 334 -24.79 8.47 -20.54
N GLU A 335 -24.35 8.88 -19.35
CA GLU A 335 -23.72 10.19 -19.08
C GLU A 335 -22.21 10.24 -19.43
N VAL A 336 -21.66 9.18 -20.05
CA VAL A 336 -20.24 9.12 -20.44
C VAL A 336 -20.00 9.61 -21.88
N VAL A 337 -21.05 10.01 -22.61
CA VAL A 337 -20.91 10.51 -23.97
C VAL A 337 -21.07 12.02 -24.01
N ALA A 338 -19.95 12.67 -24.33
CA ALA A 338 -19.80 14.04 -24.80
C ALA A 338 -20.15 15.14 -23.79
N ASP A 339 -19.19 15.52 -22.94
CA ASP A 339 -18.96 16.94 -22.72
C ASP A 339 -17.52 17.24 -22.26
N TRP A 340 -16.97 18.36 -22.74
CA TRP A 340 -15.65 18.96 -22.45
C TRP A 340 -14.41 18.44 -23.21
N CYS A 341 -14.52 18.21 -24.51
CA CYS A 341 -13.37 18.28 -25.42
C CYS A 341 -13.75 19.08 -26.68
N ASP A 342 -14.08 20.36 -26.47
CA ASP A 342 -14.25 21.44 -27.45
C ASP A 342 -14.22 22.71 -26.59
N GLU A 343 -13.42 23.77 -26.73
CA GLU A 343 -12.49 24.28 -27.73
C GLU A 343 -11.52 25.21 -26.96
N GLU A 344 -10.22 24.92 -26.91
CA GLU A 344 -9.18 25.95 -26.64
C GLU A 344 -7.97 25.70 -27.57
N GLU A 345 -8.24 25.43 -28.85
CA GLU A 345 -7.20 25.40 -29.90
C GLU A 345 -7.32 26.51 -30.95
N GLU A 346 -8.21 27.50 -30.78
CA GLU A 346 -8.31 28.65 -31.68
C GLU A 346 -8.18 29.99 -30.95
N GLU A 347 -6.98 30.32 -30.43
CA GLU A 347 -6.56 31.73 -30.30
C GLU A 347 -5.05 31.86 -30.00
N MET A 348 -4.19 31.42 -30.92
CA MET A 348 -2.84 31.99 -31.06
C MET A 348 -2.45 31.96 -32.54
N GLY A 349 -3.29 32.58 -33.37
CA GLY A 349 -2.88 33.03 -34.69
C GLY A 349 -1.95 34.23 -34.55
N ASP A 350 -0.79 34.12 -35.18
CA ASP A 350 0.02 35.20 -35.75
C ASP A 350 0.04 36.55 -35.03
N GLU A 351 1.11 36.81 -34.27
CA GLU A 351 1.72 38.13 -34.26
C GLU A 351 3.25 38.02 -34.39
N ASN A 352 3.76 38.80 -35.35
CA ASN A 352 5.14 38.90 -35.84
C ASN A 352 6.20 39.20 -34.79
#